data_AF-A0A161KED6-F1
#
_entry.id   AF-A0A161KED6-F1
#
_cell.length_a   1.000
_cell.length_b   1.000
_cell.length_c   1.000
_cell.angle_alpha   90.00
_cell.angle_beta   90.00
_cell.angle_gamma   90.00
#
_symmetry.space_group_name_H-M   'P 1'
#
loop_
_entity.id
_entity.type
_entity.pdbx_description
1 polymer ?
#
loop_
_entity_poly.entity_id
_entity_poly.type
_entity_poly.pdbx_seq_one_letter_code
_entity_poly.pdbx_strand_id
1 'polypeptide(L)'
;MVNLDELRSNIKEYLEDADYLFNKGHYNSVLNLYFKALVAICDYIILRDTGRLPRNHAERFRILEEKYPEIYRHCRLPLQQLSQSLLYESHKRMGGGAEE
;
A
#
# COMPACT_ATOMS: atom_id res chain seq x y z
N MET A 1 16.31 -5.38 9.51
CA MET A 1 16.51 -4.16 8.70
C MET A 1 15.89 -4.48 7.35
N VAL A 2 14.83 -3.77 6.94
CA VAL A 2 14.10 -4.10 5.71
C VAL A 2 15.04 -4.01 4.52
N ASN A 3 15.10 -5.07 3.71
CA ASN A 3 15.97 -5.18 2.54
C ASN A 3 15.16 -5.49 1.27
N LEU A 4 15.85 -5.55 0.11
CA LEU A 4 15.21 -5.76 -1.18
C LEU A 4 14.51 -7.13 -1.29
N ASP A 5 15.06 -8.16 -0.66
CA ASP A 5 14.50 -9.52 -0.71
C ASP A 5 13.24 -9.62 0.16
N GLU A 6 13.24 -8.98 1.32
CA GLU A 6 12.07 -8.89 2.20
C GLU A 6 10.93 -8.14 1.50
N LEU A 7 11.22 -7.00 0.87
CA LEU A 7 10.21 -6.27 0.09
C LEU A 7 9.68 -7.10 -1.08
N ARG A 8 10.55 -7.80 -1.81
CA ARG A 8 10.13 -8.69 -2.91
C ARG A 8 9.24 -9.82 -2.40
N SER A 9 9.57 -10.42 -1.26
CA SER A 9 8.76 -11.47 -0.63
C SER A 9 7.38 -10.94 -0.25
N ASN A 10 7.34 -9.79 0.43
CA ASN A 10 6.08 -9.16 0.84
C ASN A 10 5.19 -8.80 -0.36
N ILE A 11 5.77 -8.26 -1.43
CA ILE A 11 5.02 -7.96 -2.66
C ILE A 11 4.36 -9.24 -3.20
N LYS A 12 5.12 -10.34 -3.28
CA LYS A 12 4.62 -11.61 -3.78
C LYS A 12 3.50 -12.16 -2.89
N GLU A 13 3.71 -12.19 -1.58
CA GLU A 13 2.73 -12.66 -0.60
C GLU A 13 1.42 -11.86 -0.68
N TYR A 14 1.50 -10.53 -0.73
CA TYR A 14 0.32 -9.68 -0.84
C TYR A 14 -0.48 -9.92 -2.13
N LEU A 15 0.20 -10.17 -3.25
CA LEU A 15 -0.47 -10.46 -4.52
C LEU A 15 -1.14 -11.84 -4.50
N GLU A 16 -0.44 -12.87 -4.01
CA GLU A 16 -0.99 -14.23 -3.88
C GLU A 16 -2.20 -14.27 -2.95
N ASP A 17 -2.13 -13.57 -1.81
CA ASP A 17 -3.25 -13.46 -0.88
C ASP A 17 -4.40 -12.65 -1.47
N ALA A 18 -4.12 -11.59 -2.23
CA ALA A 18 -5.15 -10.79 -2.88
C ALA A 18 -5.93 -11.63 -3.88
N ASP A 19 -5.24 -12.44 -4.69
CA ASP A 19 -5.88 -13.34 -5.66
C ASP A 19 -6.72 -14.42 -4.97
N TYR A 20 -6.21 -15.00 -3.88
CA TYR A 20 -6.97 -15.97 -3.08
C TYR A 20 -8.26 -15.36 -2.51
N LEU A 21 -8.19 -14.14 -1.95
CA LEU A 21 -9.36 -13.47 -1.38
C LEU A 21 -10.33 -12.95 -2.43
N PHE A 22 -9.83 -12.62 -3.63
CA PHE A 22 -10.66 -12.20 -4.76
C PHE A 22 -11.58 -13.34 -5.19
N ASN A 23 -11.04 -14.55 -5.33
CA ASN A 23 -11.82 -15.76 -5.65
C ASN A 23 -12.89 -16.11 -4.59
N LYS A 24 -12.78 -15.54 -3.38
CA LYS A 24 -13.75 -15.71 -2.30
C LYS A 24 -14.74 -14.55 -2.16
N GLY A 25 -14.66 -13.53 -3.02
CA GLY A 25 -15.52 -12.35 -2.97
C GLY A 25 -15.20 -11.38 -1.82
N HIS A 26 -14.04 -11.48 -1.18
CA HIS A 26 -13.65 -10.61 -0.06
C HIS A 26 -13.01 -9.29 -0.54
N TYR A 27 -13.73 -8.53 -1.35
CA TYR A 27 -13.17 -7.39 -2.12
C TYR A 27 -12.53 -6.29 -1.26
N ASN A 28 -13.05 -5.99 -0.07
CA ASN A 28 -12.43 -5.02 0.82
C ASN A 28 -11.02 -5.44 1.26
N SER A 29 -10.84 -6.74 1.53
CA SER A 29 -9.54 -7.29 1.91
C SER A 29 -8.59 -7.32 0.70
N VAL A 30 -9.13 -7.64 -0.48
CA VAL A 30 -8.38 -7.62 -1.75
C VAL A 30 -7.82 -6.23 -2.03
N LEU A 31 -8.64 -5.19 -1.92
CA LEU A 31 -8.20 -3.80 -2.11
C LEU A 31 -7.08 -3.41 -1.13
N ASN A 32 -7.17 -3.83 0.13
CA ASN A 32 -6.14 -3.56 1.12
C ASN A 32 -4.81 -4.27 0.79
N LEU A 33 -4.87 -5.52 0.30
CA LEU A 33 -3.68 -6.27 -0.09
C LEU A 33 -3.02 -5.70 -1.34
N TYR A 34 -3.80 -5.35 -2.37
CA TYR A 34 -3.27 -4.65 -3.54
C TYR A 34 -2.64 -3.30 -3.17
N PHE A 35 -3.25 -2.56 -2.23
CA PHE A 35 -2.66 -1.33 -1.72
C PHE A 35 -1.31 -1.60 -1.03
N LYS A 36 -1.22 -2.61 -0.17
CA LYS A 36 0.05 -3.00 0.48
C LYS A 36 1.12 -3.41 -0.53
N ALA A 37 0.74 -4.19 -1.55
CA ALA A 37 1.63 -4.56 -2.64
C ALA A 37 2.16 -3.32 -3.38
N LEU A 38 1.28 -2.37 -3.72
CA LEU A 38 1.66 -1.13 -4.38
C LEU A 38 2.64 -0.29 -3.56
N VAL A 39 2.40 -0.16 -2.25
CA VAL A 39 3.30 0.54 -1.33
C VAL A 39 4.66 -0.15 -1.27
N ALA A 40 4.69 -1.48 -1.14
CA ALA A 40 5.93 -2.24 -1.10
C ALA A 40 6.72 -2.17 -2.43
N ILE A 41 6.03 -2.13 -3.58
CA ILE A 41 6.66 -1.89 -4.89
C ILE A 41 7.33 -0.52 -4.93
N CYS A 42 6.66 0.52 -4.43
CA CYS A 42 7.24 1.86 -4.36
C CYS A 42 8.49 1.88 -3.47
N ASP A 43 8.43 1.25 -2.30
CA ASP A 43 9.56 1.16 -1.37
C ASP A 43 10.72 0.35 -1.97
N TYR A 44 10.42 -0.71 -2.71
CA TYR A 44 11.42 -1.50 -3.43
C TYR A 44 12.18 -0.65 -4.46
N ILE A 45 11.47 0.12 -5.28
CA ILE A 45 12.06 0.98 -6.32
C ILE A 45 12.93 2.06 -5.66
N ILE A 46 12.41 2.72 -4.62
CA ILE A 46 13.15 3.76 -3.90
C ILE A 46 14.41 3.17 -3.26
N LEU A 47 14.31 2.03 -2.56
CA LEU A 47 15.45 1.40 -1.91
C LEU A 47 16.51 0.95 -2.92
N ARG A 48 16.09 0.31 -4.02
CA ARG A 48 16.99 -0.18 -5.08
C ARG A 48 17.83 0.95 -5.67
N ASP A 49 17.22 2.09 -5.92
CA ASP A 49 17.86 3.17 -6.67
C ASP A 49 18.54 4.22 -5.78
N THR A 50 18.09 4.36 -4.53
CA THR A 50 18.59 5.42 -3.62
C THR A 50 19.34 4.88 -2.42
N GLY A 51 19.30 3.57 -2.16
CA GLY A 51 19.90 2.94 -0.98
C GLY A 51 19.23 3.30 0.34
N ARG A 52 18.10 4.00 0.31
CA ARG A 52 17.35 4.43 1.51
C ARG A 52 15.88 4.11 1.38
N LEU A 53 15.23 3.83 2.51
CA LEU A 53 13.77 3.73 2.60
C LEU A 53 13.15 5.07 3.02
N PRO A 54 11.92 5.37 2.57
CA PRO A 54 11.18 6.50 3.08
C PRO A 54 10.81 6.27 4.55
N ARG A 55 10.86 7.34 5.35
CA ARG A 55 10.53 7.31 6.79
C ARG A 55 9.03 7.25 7.04
N ASN A 56 8.23 7.73 6.10
CA ASN A 56 6.77 7.80 6.20
C ASN A 56 6.11 7.94 4.83
N HIS A 57 4.78 7.93 4.80
CA HIS A 57 4.00 8.07 3.58
C HIS A 57 4.28 9.37 2.81
N ALA A 58 4.38 10.50 3.50
CA ALA A 58 4.61 11.80 2.86
C ALA A 58 5.99 11.84 2.15
N GLU A 59 7.02 11.30 2.80
CA GLU A 59 8.35 11.22 2.20
C GLU A 59 8.35 10.30 0.97
N ARG A 60 7.67 9.15 1.03
CA ARG A 60 7.53 8.25 -0.13
C ARG A 60 6.96 8.98 -1.33
N PHE A 61 5.85 9.69 -1.14
CA PHE A 61 5.21 10.43 -2.23
C PHE A 61 6.11 11.52 -2.81
N ARG A 62 6.80 12.27 -1.95
CA ARG A 62 7.73 13.31 -2.39
C ARG A 62 8.87 12.72 -3.24
N ILE A 63 9.45 11.60 -2.81
CA ILE A 63 10.50 10.92 -3.58
C ILE A 63 9.96 10.43 -4.93
N LEU A 64 8.77 9.84 -4.95
CA LEU A 64 8.12 9.38 -6.19
C LEU A 64 7.84 10.54 -7.14
N GLU A 65 7.34 11.66 -6.64
CA GLU A 65 7.04 12.85 -7.45
C GLU A 65 8.32 13.44 -8.07
N GLU A 66 9.39 13.57 -7.28
CA GLU A 66 10.65 14.17 -7.71
C GLU A 66 11.45 13.26 -8.66
N LYS A 67 11.47 11.94 -8.43
CA LYS A 67 12.37 11.00 -9.13
C LYS A 67 11.67 10.03 -10.09
N TYR A 68 10.39 9.77 -9.90
CA TYR A 68 9.64 8.76 -10.65
C TYR A 68 8.25 9.29 -11.05
N PRO A 69 8.18 10.41 -11.80
CA PRO A 69 6.92 11.12 -12.06
C PRO A 69 5.87 10.26 -12.76
N GLU A 70 6.27 9.31 -13.60
CA GLU A 70 5.35 8.36 -14.23
C GLU A 70 4.74 7.38 -13.22
N ILE A 71 5.54 6.83 -12.30
CA ILE A 71 5.05 5.97 -11.21
C ILE A 71 4.14 6.79 -10.29
N TYR A 72 4.56 8.00 -9.92
CA TYR A 72 3.76 8.90 -9.11
C TYR A 72 2.39 9.17 -9.75
N ARG A 73 2.33 9.42 -11.06
CA ARG A 73 1.07 9.66 -11.79
C ARG A 73 0.09 8.48 -11.67
N HIS A 74 0.58 7.25 -11.76
CA HIS A 74 -0.24 6.04 -11.62
C HIS A 74 -0.60 5.73 -10.15
N CYS A 75 0.27 6.07 -9.21
CA CYS A 75 0.09 5.74 -7.79
C CYS A 75 -0.62 6.85 -6.98
N ARG A 76 -0.69 8.09 -7.49
CA ARG A 76 -1.23 9.25 -6.76
C ARG A 76 -2.68 9.06 -6.33
N LEU A 77 -3.57 8.72 -7.26
CA LEU A 77 -5.00 8.57 -6.99
C LEU A 77 -5.29 7.32 -6.13
N PRO A 78 -4.76 6.12 -6.45
CA PRO A 78 -5.00 4.93 -5.64
C PRO A 78 -4.45 5.08 -4.22
N LEU A 79 -3.24 5.63 -4.05
CA LEU A 79 -2.64 5.71 -2.72
C LEU A 79 -3.25 6.82 -1.84
N GLN A 80 -3.65 7.97 -2.40
CA GLN A 80 -4.34 9.01 -1.63
C GLN A 80 -5.76 8.59 -1.24
N GLN A 81 -6.55 8.07 -2.19
CA GLN A 81 -7.94 7.70 -1.93
C GLN A 81 -8.05 6.53 -0.95
N LEU A 82 -7.26 5.46 -1.14
CA LEU A 82 -7.31 4.28 -0.27
C LEU A 82 -6.83 4.59 1.16
N SER A 83 -5.87 5.51 1.35
CA SER A 83 -5.48 5.93 2.70
C SER A 83 -6.63 6.58 3.47
N GLN A 84 -7.45 7.41 2.82
CA GLN A 84 -8.59 8.08 3.46
C GLN A 84 -9.77 7.12 3.66
N SER A 85 -10.05 6.27 2.68
CA SER A 85 -11.12 5.27 2.75
C SER A 85 -10.83 4.18 3.79
N LEU A 86 -9.60 3.69 3.89
CA LEU A 86 -9.20 2.69 4.90
C LEU A 86 -9.21 3.28 6.32
N LEU A 87 -8.80 4.54 6.49
CA LEU A 87 -8.94 5.25 7.76
C LEU A 87 -10.41 5.40 8.16
N TYR A 88 -11.26 5.84 7.22
CA TYR A 88 -12.70 5.97 7.45
C TYR A 88 -13.36 4.64 7.86
N GLU A 89 -13.09 3.55 7.13
CA GLU A 89 -13.63 2.22 7.46
C GLU A 89 -13.08 1.68 8.79
N SER A 90 -11.83 1.98 9.14
CA SER A 90 -11.25 1.60 10.44
C SER A 90 -11.93 2.34 11.60
N HIS A 91 -12.23 3.64 11.42
CA HIS A 91 -12.97 4.43 12.41
C HIS A 91 -14.43 3.98 12.54
N LYS A 92 -15.09 3.62 11.42
CA LYS A 92 -16.46 3.10 11.42
C LYS A 92 -16.59 1.77 12.17
N ARG A 93 -15.63 0.85 12.02
CA ARG A 93 -15.62 -0.43 12.75
C ARG A 93 -15.35 -0.28 14.25
N MET A 94 -14.62 0.76 14.65
CA MET A 94 -14.36 1.07 16.07
C MET A 94 -15.51 1.83 16.75
N GLY A 95 -16.40 2.46 15.97
CA GLY A 95 -17.54 3.23 16.47
C GLY A 95 -18.90 2.51 16.47
N GLY A 96 -18.99 1.29 15.93
CA GLY A 96 -20.25 0.55 15.79
C GLY A 96 -20.63 -0.36 16.96
N GLY A 97 -20.12 -0.09 18.16
CA GLY A 97 -20.27 -0.94 19.36
C GLY A 97 -21.07 -0.32 20.50
N ALA A 98 -21.98 0.61 20.22
CA ALA A 98 -22.91 1.15 21.21
C ALA A 98 -24.19 1.62 20.53
N GLU A 99 -25.16 0.72 20.41
CA GLU A 99 -26.60 1.03 20.40
C GLU A 99 -27.38 -0.29 20.30
N GLU A 100 -27.60 -0.92 21.45
CA GLU A 100 -28.81 -1.70 21.80
C GLU A 100 -29.14 -1.42 23.27
#